data_AF-A0A226NGW6-F1
#
_entry.id   AF-A0A226NGW6-F1
#
_cell.length_a   1.000
_cell.length_b   1.000
_cell.length_c   1.000
_cell.angle_alpha   90.00
_cell.angle_beta   90.00
_cell.angle_gamma   90.00
#
_symmetry.space_group_name_H-M   'P 1'
#
loop_
_entity.id
_entity.type
_entity.pdbx_description
1 polymer ?
#
loop_
_entity_poly.entity_id
_entity_poly.type
_entity_poly.pdbx_seq_one_letter_code
_entity_poly.pdbx_strand_id
1 'polypeptide(L)'
;TVKQMWPFICQFIEKLFRETIEPAVRGANNHLSTFSFTKIDIGHQPLRINGVKVYTENVDKRQIILDLQISFVGNCEIDLEIKRYFCRAGVKSIQIHGTMRVILEPLIGDMPLIGALSLFFLRKP
;
A
#
# COMPACT_ATOMS: atom_id res chain seq x y z
N THR A 1 10.51 -12.47 -7.85
CA THR A 1 10.48 -11.00 -7.96
C THR A 1 9.89 -10.35 -6.71
N VAL A 2 8.58 -10.43 -6.42
CA VAL A 2 7.97 -9.78 -5.22
C VAL A 2 8.63 -10.22 -3.92
N LYS A 3 8.88 -11.53 -3.75
CA LYS A 3 9.58 -12.07 -2.56
C LYS A 3 10.98 -11.47 -2.35
N GLN A 4 11.72 -11.18 -3.43
CA GLN A 4 13.06 -10.59 -3.34
C GLN A 4 12.99 -9.10 -3.02
N MET A 5 11.98 -8.41 -3.55
CA MET A 5 11.74 -6.99 -3.28
C MET A 5 11.10 -6.73 -1.92
N TRP A 6 10.61 -7.77 -1.24
CA TRP A 6 9.80 -7.67 -0.03
C TRP A 6 10.43 -6.79 1.06
N PRO A 7 11.72 -6.91 1.41
CA PRO A 7 12.33 -6.04 2.42
C PRO A 7 12.23 -4.54 2.08
N PHE A 8 12.36 -4.20 0.79
CA PHE A 8 12.24 -2.82 0.31
C PHE A 8 10.78 -2.35 0.27
N ILE A 9 9.85 -3.26 -0.03
CA ILE A 9 8.41 -3.00 0.07
C ILE A 9 8.04 -2.71 1.53
N CYS A 10 8.56 -3.48 2.49
CA CYS A 10 8.34 -3.22 3.92
C CYS A 10 8.85 -1.84 4.34
N GLN A 11 10.05 -1.44 3.89
CA GLN A 11 10.59 -0.10 4.15
C GLN A 11 9.70 1.00 3.57
N PHE A 12 9.22 0.82 2.34
CA PHE A 12 8.27 1.75 1.73
C PHE A 12 6.95 1.84 2.52
N ILE A 13 6.41 0.70 2.96
CA ILE A 13 5.18 0.67 3.75
C ILE A 13 5.39 1.37 5.10
N GLU A 14 6.51 1.15 5.79
CA GLU A 14 6.81 1.87 7.02
C GLU A 14 6.83 3.38 6.78
N LYS A 15 7.51 3.83 5.73
CA LYS A 15 7.54 5.24 5.34
C LYS A 15 6.14 5.79 5.04
N LEU A 16 5.33 5.05 4.28
CA LEU A 16 3.94 5.41 3.97
C LEU A 16 3.10 5.59 5.25
N PHE A 17 3.24 4.68 6.21
CA PHE A 17 2.52 4.77 7.48
C PHE A 17 2.92 6.01 8.27
N ARG A 18 4.22 6.30 8.38
CA ARG A 18 4.73 7.43 9.18
C ARG A 18 4.52 8.78 8.52
N GLU A 19 4.75 8.88 7.22
CA GLU A 19 4.78 10.16 6.50
C GLU A 19 3.46 10.53 5.85
N THR A 20 2.56 9.56 5.61
CA THR A 20 1.28 9.81 4.93
C THR A 20 0.08 9.44 5.81
N ILE A 21 0.04 8.23 6.35
CA ILE A 21 -1.14 7.75 7.09
C ILE A 21 -1.22 8.41 8.47
N GLU A 22 -0.14 8.46 9.23
CA GLU A 22 -0.12 9.05 10.58
C GLU A 22 -0.56 10.53 10.58
N PRO A 23 -0.05 11.41 9.70
CA PRO A 23 -0.55 12.78 9.58
C PRO A 23 -2.03 12.85 9.21
N ALA A 24 -2.50 11.99 8.29
CA ALA A 24 -3.90 11.95 7.90
C ALA A 24 -4.82 11.55 9.07
N VAL A 25 -4.41 10.55 9.88
CA VAL A 25 -5.17 10.13 11.08
C VAL A 25 -5.19 11.23 12.14
N ARG A 26 -4.06 11.89 12.40
CA ARG A 26 -3.99 13.03 13.32
C ARG A 26 -4.90 14.19 12.90
N GLY A 27 -4.95 14.46 11.59
CA GLY A 27 -5.77 15.53 11.01
C GLY A 27 -7.26 15.21 10.92
N ALA A 28 -7.65 13.94 11.02
CA ALA A 28 -9.05 13.53 10.88
C ALA A 28 -9.93 13.92 12.09
N ASN A 29 -9.36 14.00 13.30
CA ASN A 29 -10.11 14.36 14.50
C ASN A 29 -9.19 14.93 15.61
N ASN A 30 -9.65 15.97 16.32
CA ASN A 30 -8.92 16.59 17.44
C ASN A 30 -8.53 15.60 18.57
N HIS A 31 -9.33 14.57 18.80
CA HIS A 31 -9.03 13.50 19.75
C HIS A 31 -7.85 12.62 19.31
N LEU A 32 -7.53 12.59 18.02
CA LEU A 32 -6.44 11.80 17.43
C LEU A 32 -5.17 12.63 17.19
N SER A 33 -5.12 13.90 17.60
CA SER A 33 -3.96 14.79 17.38
C SER A 33 -2.63 14.26 17.93
N THR A 34 -2.68 13.39 18.95
CA THR A 34 -1.51 12.73 19.56
C THR A 34 -1.33 11.26 19.15
N PHE A 35 -2.05 10.81 18.12
CA PHE A 35 -1.91 9.47 17.53
C PHE A 35 -0.49 9.27 16.98
N SER A 36 0.11 8.10 17.14
CA SER A 36 1.38 7.76 16.49
C SER A 36 1.52 6.25 16.31
N PHE A 37 2.18 5.83 15.23
CA PHE A 37 2.65 4.45 15.09
C PHE A 37 3.97 4.26 15.84
N THR A 38 3.98 3.41 16.86
CA THR A 38 5.16 3.11 17.67
C THR A 38 5.99 1.99 17.05
N LYS A 39 5.35 1.02 16.39
CA LYS A 39 6.00 -0.07 15.65
C LYS A 39 5.21 -0.37 14.38
N ILE A 40 5.92 -0.61 13.27
CA ILE A 40 5.33 -1.02 12.00
C ILE A 40 6.18 -2.17 11.45
N ASP A 41 5.69 -3.39 11.59
CA ASP A 41 6.29 -4.59 11.03
C ASP A 41 5.21 -5.36 10.25
N ILE A 42 5.35 -5.49 8.94
CA ILE A 42 4.38 -6.18 8.07
C ILE A 42 4.72 -7.69 7.98
N GLY A 43 5.79 -8.15 8.64
CA GLY A 43 6.24 -9.53 8.63
C GLY A 43 7.04 -9.92 7.39
N HIS A 44 7.49 -11.18 7.34
CA HIS A 44 8.36 -11.69 6.28
C HIS A 44 7.61 -12.40 5.13
N GLN A 45 6.31 -12.62 5.28
CA GLN A 45 5.49 -13.27 4.25
C GLN A 45 5.15 -12.24 3.17
N PRO A 46 5.61 -12.39 1.92
CA PRO A 46 5.31 -11.42 0.88
C PRO A 46 3.88 -11.53 0.39
N LEU A 47 3.35 -10.42 -0.14
CA LEU A 47 2.10 -10.44 -0.90
C LEU A 47 2.19 -11.39 -2.09
N ARG A 48 1.06 -12.00 -2.44
CA ARG A 48 0.90 -12.91 -3.57
C ARG A 48 0.07 -12.24 -4.66
N ILE A 49 0.51 -12.42 -5.91
CA ILE A 49 -0.24 -12.03 -7.10
C ILE A 49 -0.82 -13.32 -7.67
N ASN A 50 -2.14 -13.46 -7.60
CA ASN A 50 -2.85 -14.66 -8.02
C ASN A 50 -3.27 -14.60 -9.50
N GLY A 51 -3.37 -13.39 -10.06
CA GLY A 51 -3.78 -13.18 -11.43
C GLY A 51 -3.39 -11.79 -11.90
N VAL A 52 -3.17 -11.66 -13.21
CA VAL A 52 -2.83 -10.40 -13.88
C VAL A 52 -3.73 -10.27 -15.10
N LYS A 53 -4.40 -9.13 -15.22
CA LYS A 53 -5.17 -8.77 -16.41
C LYS A 53 -4.67 -7.44 -16.96
N VAL A 54 -4.28 -7.44 -18.23
CA VAL A 54 -3.90 -6.24 -18.96
C VAL A 54 -5.13 -5.75 -19.73
N TYR A 55 -5.41 -4.45 -19.69
CA TYR A 55 -6.49 -3.86 -20.48
C TYR A 55 -5.92 -3.28 -21.77
N THR A 56 -6.42 -3.77 -22.90
CA THR A 56 -6.00 -3.37 -24.25
C THR A 56 -7.13 -2.73 -25.05
N GLU A 57 -8.38 -2.93 -24.66
CA GLU A 57 -9.56 -2.40 -25.31
C GLU A 57 -10.09 -1.16 -24.57
N ASN A 58 -10.47 -0.11 -25.31
CA ASN A 58 -10.98 1.16 -24.77
C ASN A 58 -10.03 1.87 -23.78
N VAL A 59 -8.72 1.70 -23.96
CA VAL A 59 -7.69 2.38 -23.16
C VAL A 59 -6.98 3.42 -24.03
N ASP A 60 -6.73 4.62 -23.48
CA ASP A 60 -5.90 5.63 -24.14
C ASP A 60 -4.51 5.04 -24.43
N LYS A 61 -3.99 5.23 -25.64
CA LYS A 61 -2.67 4.75 -26.04
C LYS A 61 -1.52 5.35 -25.22
N ARG A 62 -1.78 6.40 -24.44
CA ARG A 62 -0.82 7.07 -23.55
C ARG A 62 -0.66 6.41 -22.19
N GLN A 63 -1.44 5.36 -21.90
CA GLN A 63 -1.39 4.66 -20.63
C GLN A 63 -1.45 3.14 -20.79
N ILE A 64 -0.92 2.42 -19.81
CA ILE A 64 -1.08 0.97 -19.66
C ILE A 64 -1.80 0.71 -18.35
N ILE A 65 -2.89 -0.05 -18.39
CA ILE A 65 -3.69 -0.40 -17.22
C ILE A 65 -3.56 -1.90 -16.94
N LEU A 66 -3.16 -2.22 -15.71
CA LEU A 66 -2.97 -3.57 -15.21
C LEU A 66 -3.82 -3.78 -13.96
N ASP A 67 -4.61 -4.84 -13.94
CA ASP A 67 -5.30 -5.29 -12.73
C ASP A 67 -4.58 -6.51 -12.17
N LEU A 68 -4.09 -6.38 -10.94
CA LEU A 68 -3.40 -7.40 -10.19
C LEU A 68 -4.34 -7.94 -9.11
N GLN A 69 -4.63 -9.23 -9.14
CA GLN A 69 -5.36 -9.90 -8.06
C GLN A 69 -4.38 -10.18 -6.91
N ILE A 70 -4.47 -9.39 -5.85
CA ILE A 70 -3.58 -9.45 -4.69
C ILE A 70 -4.22 -10.27 -3.57
N SER A 71 -3.41 -11.12 -2.95
CA SER A 71 -3.73 -11.79 -1.69
C SER A 71 -2.55 -11.63 -0.75
N PHE A 72 -2.81 -11.14 0.46
CA PHE A 72 -1.83 -11.05 1.53
C PHE A 72 -2.46 -11.59 2.81
N VAL A 73 -1.84 -12.61 3.38
CA VAL A 73 -2.22 -13.18 4.68
C VAL A 73 -0.92 -13.33 5.44
N GLY A 74 -0.76 -12.55 6.50
CA GLY A 74 0.50 -12.50 7.24
C GLY A 74 0.30 -12.07 8.67
N ASN A 75 1.13 -12.62 9.55
CA ASN A 75 1.33 -12.07 10.87
C ASN A 75 2.12 -10.77 10.73
N CYS A 76 1.70 -9.76 11.46
CA CYS A 76 2.31 -8.43 11.47
C CYS A 76 2.39 -7.92 12.92
N GLU A 77 3.07 -6.83 13.12
CA GLU A 77 3.07 -6.10 14.39
C GLU A 77 3.03 -4.61 14.10
N ILE A 78 1.82 -4.08 14.06
CA ILE A 78 1.59 -2.64 13.92
C ILE A 78 1.04 -2.15 15.25
N ASP A 79 1.87 -1.47 16.02
CA ASP A 79 1.48 -0.90 17.31
C ASP A 79 1.25 0.61 17.17
N LEU A 80 0.19 1.09 17.82
CA LEU A 80 -0.23 2.48 17.81
C LEU A 80 -0.48 2.98 19.23
N GLU A 81 -0.33 4.28 19.41
CA GLU A 81 -0.56 4.96 20.68
C GLU A 81 -1.28 6.28 20.45
N ILE A 82 -2.20 6.64 21.35
CA ILE A 82 -2.75 7.99 21.46
C ILE A 82 -2.35 8.54 22.82
N LYS A 83 -1.26 9.33 22.84
CA LYS A 83 -0.59 9.75 24.09
C LYS A 83 -1.51 10.50 25.04
N ARG A 84 -2.42 11.33 24.52
CA ARG A 84 -3.39 12.10 25.32
C ARG A 84 -4.24 11.23 26.25
N TYR A 85 -4.51 9.98 25.85
CA TYR A 85 -5.39 9.07 26.60
C TYR A 85 -4.65 7.87 27.18
N PHE A 86 -3.31 7.82 27.06
CA PHE A 86 -2.50 6.65 27.41
C PHE A 86 -3.03 5.34 26.77
N CYS A 87 -3.67 5.47 25.60
CA CYS A 87 -4.27 4.36 24.89
C CYS A 87 -3.24 3.73 23.96
N ARG A 88 -3.08 2.41 24.06
CA ARG A 88 -2.23 1.60 23.18
C ARG A 88 -3.05 0.48 22.58
N ALA A 89 -2.87 0.26 21.29
CA ALA A 89 -3.47 -0.87 20.58
C ALA A 89 -2.48 -1.41 19.56
N GLY A 90 -2.76 -2.58 19.02
CA GLY A 90 -1.91 -3.15 17.98
C GLY A 90 -2.65 -4.14 17.09
N VAL A 91 -2.11 -4.34 15.90
CA VAL A 91 -2.58 -5.29 14.89
C VAL A 91 -1.56 -6.41 14.78
N LYS A 92 -1.98 -7.65 15.06
CA LYS A 92 -1.10 -8.84 15.06
C LYS A 92 -1.19 -9.69 13.78
N SER A 93 -2.22 -9.49 12.97
CA SER A 93 -2.39 -10.19 11.70
C SER A 93 -3.24 -9.36 10.75
N ILE A 94 -2.90 -9.40 9.47
CA ILE A 94 -3.65 -8.74 8.40
C ILE A 94 -3.99 -9.75 7.32
N GLN A 95 -5.21 -9.65 6.80
CA GLN A 95 -5.66 -10.35 5.60
C GLN A 95 -6.21 -9.32 4.61
N ILE A 96 -5.67 -9.32 3.39
CA ILE A 96 -6.09 -8.43 2.31
C ILE A 96 -6.31 -9.28 1.08
N HIS A 97 -7.50 -9.16 0.48
CA HIS A 97 -7.84 -9.82 -0.77
C HIS A 97 -8.54 -8.83 -1.68
N GLY A 98 -7.96 -8.53 -2.84
CA GLY A 98 -8.59 -7.58 -3.74
C GLY A 98 -7.85 -7.37 -5.04
N THR A 99 -8.47 -6.61 -5.93
CA THR A 99 -7.87 -6.26 -7.21
C THR A 99 -7.24 -4.88 -7.10
N MET A 100 -5.91 -4.83 -7.17
CA MET A 100 -5.13 -3.59 -7.24
C MET A 100 -4.93 -3.22 -8.70
N ARG A 101 -5.36 -2.02 -9.08
CA ARG A 101 -5.08 -1.44 -10.38
C ARG A 101 -3.76 -0.70 -10.34
N VAL A 102 -2.93 -0.95 -11.35
CA VAL A 102 -1.69 -0.24 -11.64
C VAL A 102 -1.85 0.45 -12.98
N ILE A 103 -1.68 1.77 -12.99
CA ILE A 103 -1.72 2.60 -14.20
C ILE A 103 -0.32 3.15 -14.44
N LEU A 104 0.21 2.91 -15.65
CA LEU A 104 1.47 3.46 -16.14
C LEU A 104 1.13 4.63 -17.07
N GLU A 105 1.34 5.86 -16.62
CA GLU A 105 0.98 7.07 -17.37
C GLU A 105 1.83 8.27 -16.90
N PRO A 106 2.29 9.16 -17.79
CA PRO A 106 2.23 9.03 -19.25
C PRO A 106 3.28 8.06 -19.78
N LEU A 107 2.98 7.39 -20.88
CA LEU A 107 4.01 6.75 -21.70
C LEU A 107 4.81 7.81 -22.44
N ILE A 108 6.14 7.70 -22.36
CA ILE A 108 7.09 8.65 -22.93
C ILE A 108 7.97 7.97 -23.98
N GLY A 109 8.43 8.73 -24.98
CA GLY A 109 9.25 8.22 -26.09
C GLY A 109 10.74 8.05 -25.78
N ASP A 110 11.13 8.17 -24.51
CA ASP A 110 12.51 8.04 -24.05
C ASP A 110 12.55 7.14 -22.80
N MET A 111 13.69 6.50 -22.52
CA MET A 111 13.85 5.65 -21.35
C MET A 111 13.61 6.45 -20.05
N PRO A 112 12.83 5.93 -19.07
CA PRO A 112 12.42 4.53 -18.91
C PRO A 112 11.05 4.16 -19.54
N LEU A 113 10.56 4.93 -20.52
CA LEU A 113 9.29 4.76 -21.25
C LEU A 113 8.02 5.05 -20.44
N ILE A 114 8.11 5.14 -19.12
CA ILE A 114 6.98 5.39 -18.20
C ILE A 114 7.32 6.58 -17.31
N GLY A 115 6.48 7.62 -17.34
CA GLY A 115 6.68 8.83 -16.54
C GLY A 115 6.27 8.66 -15.07
N ALA A 116 5.16 7.99 -14.80
CA ALA A 116 4.69 7.73 -13.44
C ALA A 116 3.90 6.42 -13.34
N LEU A 117 3.72 5.99 -12.09
CA LEU A 117 2.99 4.79 -11.72
C LEU A 117 1.96 5.15 -10.64
N SER A 118 0.70 4.84 -10.90
CA SER A 118 -0.40 5.02 -9.94
C SER A 118 -0.91 3.66 -9.49
N LEU A 119 -1.06 3.45 -8.18
CA LEU A 119 -1.63 2.22 -7.60
C LEU A 119 -2.83 2.54 -6.72
N PHE A 120 -3.91 1.77 -6.87
CA PHE A 120 -5.08 1.84 -5.98
C PHE A 120 -5.93 0.56 -6.09
N PHE A 121 -6.75 0.27 -5.08
CA PHE A 121 -7.70 -0.83 -5.15
C PHE A 121 -8.97 -0.42 -5.92
N LEU A 122 -9.48 -1.30 -6.79
CA LEU A 122 -10.67 -1.01 -7.61
C LEU A 122 -11.98 -1.01 -6.83
N ARG A 123 -12.03 -1.83 -5.78
CA ARG A 123 -13.15 -1.96 -4.85
C ARG A 123 -12.57 -2.00 -3.45
N LYS A 124 -13.43 -1.82 -2.45
CA LYS A 124 -13.04 -2.06 -1.05
C LYS A 124 -12.48 -3.49 -0.93
N PRO A 125 -11.19 -3.65 -0.63
CA PRO A 125 -10.56 -4.96 -0.47
C PRO A 125 -10.87 -5.57 0.91
#